data_AF-A0A850NFZ0-F1
#
_entry.id   AF-A0A850NFZ0-F1
#
_cell.length_a   1.000
_cell.length_b   1.000
_cell.length_c   1.000
_cell.angle_alpha   90.00
_cell.angle_beta   90.00
_cell.angle_gamma   90.00
#
_symmetry.space_group_name_H-M   'P 1'
#
loop_
_entity.id
_entity.type
_entity.pdbx_description
1 polymer ?
#
loop_
_entity_poly.entity_id
_entity_poly.type
_entity_poly.pdbx_seq_one_letter_code
_entity_poly.pdbx_strand_id
1 'polypeptide(L)'
;MNVIFQSTYYTLYQAANERCFYIDFGQKTVRMSLCQLLALRHKLMSINIEDHFDSDLNAHGFEVLMLCNKEHLFVLNTLEILDLQRLVYNSFVSLGLAVGAMETVTS
;
A
#
# COMPACT_ATOMS: atom_id res chain seq x y z
N MET A 1 12.98 -14.45 -3.04
CA MET A 1 12.06 -13.29 -3.10
C MET A 1 12.85 -12.09 -3.56
N ASN A 2 12.35 -11.36 -4.55
CA ASN A 2 12.98 -10.13 -5.03
C ASN A 2 12.22 -8.94 -4.47
N VAL A 3 12.93 -7.92 -3.99
CA VAL A 3 12.31 -6.66 -3.56
C VAL A 3 11.81 -5.92 -4.80
N ILE A 4 10.53 -5.55 -4.80
CA ILE A 4 9.94 -4.71 -5.84
C ILE A 4 10.12 -3.24 -5.47
N PHE A 5 9.73 -2.90 -4.24
CA PHE A 5 9.85 -1.55 -3.73
C PHE A 5 9.86 -1.57 -2.20
N GLN A 6 10.58 -0.64 -1.61
CA GLN A 6 10.66 -0.45 -0.17
C GLN A 6 10.33 1.00 0.17
N SER A 7 9.40 1.20 1.09
CA SER A 7 9.05 2.50 1.66
C SER A 7 9.67 2.65 3.06
N THR A 8 9.21 3.63 3.83
CA THR A 8 9.76 3.92 5.15
C THR A 8 9.44 2.80 6.14
N TYR A 9 8.19 2.32 6.13
CA TYR A 9 7.69 1.33 7.08
C TYR A 9 7.50 -0.05 6.46
N TYR A 10 7.38 -0.14 5.13
CA TYR A 10 6.91 -1.35 4.46
C TYR A 10 7.80 -1.77 3.29
N THR A 11 7.71 -3.05 2.93
CA THR A 11 8.42 -3.59 1.76
C THR A 11 7.54 -4.54 0.98
N LEU A 12 7.48 -4.39 -0.35
CA LEU A 12 6.84 -5.33 -1.26
C LEU A 12 7.90 -6.23 -1.90
N TYR A 13 7.65 -7.54 -1.83
CA TYR A 13 8.44 -8.57 -2.48
C TYR A 13 7.62 -9.31 -3.53
N GLN A 14 8.30 -9.80 -4.56
CA GLN A 14 7.76 -10.74 -5.53
C GLN A 14 8.49 -12.07 -5.41
N ALA A 15 7.73 -13.16 -5.30
CA ALA A 15 8.25 -14.51 -5.45
C ALA A 15 7.88 -15.03 -6.85
N ALA A 16 8.78 -14.82 -7.82
CA ALA A 16 8.54 -15.17 -9.22
C ALA A 16 8.20 -16.67 -9.40
N ASN A 17 8.84 -17.55 -8.64
CA ASN A 17 8.61 -18.99 -8.68
C ASN A 17 7.19 -19.39 -8.23
N GLU A 18 6.57 -18.60 -7.36
CA GLU A 18 5.27 -18.90 -6.75
C GLU A 18 4.12 -18.03 -7.30
N ARG A 19 4.43 -17.10 -8.23
CA ARG A 19 3.48 -16.12 -8.79
C ARG A 19 2.68 -15.38 -7.72
N CYS A 20 3.32 -15.07 -6.60
CA CYS A 20 2.71 -14.37 -5.48
C CYS A 20 3.57 -13.17 -5.04
N PHE A 21 2.91 -12.29 -4.30
CA PHE A 21 3.50 -11.11 -3.71
C PHE A 21 3.47 -11.23 -2.20
N TYR A 22 4.41 -10.56 -1.55
CA TYR A 22 4.46 -10.47 -0.11
C TYR A 22 4.63 -9.01 0.29
N ILE A 23 3.77 -8.52 1.18
CA ILE A 23 3.99 -7.23 1.83
C ILE A 23 4.46 -7.50 3.24
N ASP A 24 5.61 -6.94 3.58
CA ASP A 24 6.05 -6.85 4.96
C ASP A 24 5.53 -5.55 5.57
N PHE A 25 4.64 -5.71 6.56
CA PHE A 25 4.06 -4.63 7.35
C PHE A 25 4.92 -4.27 8.58
N GLY A 26 6.18 -4.73 8.64
CA GLY A 26 7.11 -4.52 9.74
C GLY A 26 6.91 -5.49 10.91
N GLN A 27 5.67 -5.81 11.24
CA GLN A 27 5.33 -6.83 12.26
C GLN A 27 5.00 -8.19 11.66
N LYS A 28 4.53 -8.20 10.41
CA LYS A 28 4.04 -9.41 9.74
C LYS A 28 4.20 -9.31 8.24
N THR A 29 4.70 -10.37 7.64
CA THR A 29 4.69 -10.55 6.20
C THR A 29 3.41 -11.26 5.77
N VAL A 30 2.67 -10.67 4.84
CA VAL A 30 1.41 -11.19 4.31
C VAL A 30 1.60 -11.62 2.86
N ARG A 31 1.28 -12.87 2.57
CA ARG A 31 1.21 -13.40 1.20
C ARG A 31 -0.06 -12.94 0.52
N MET A 32 0.04 -12.49 -0.73
CA MET A 32 -1.10 -12.10 -1.56
C MET A 32 -0.93 -12.45 -3.03
N SER A 33 -2.05 -12.69 -3.71
CA SER A 33 -2.12 -12.79 -5.16
C SER A 33 -2.16 -11.41 -5.82
N LEU A 34 -1.96 -11.34 -7.14
CA LEU A 34 -2.08 -10.08 -7.89
C LEU A 34 -3.46 -9.41 -7.69
N CYS A 35 -4.53 -10.20 -7.69
CA CYS A 35 -5.89 -9.67 -7.50
C CYS A 35 -6.07 -9.06 -6.10
N GLN A 36 -5.49 -9.67 -5.07
CA GLN A 36 -5.52 -9.12 -3.72
C GLN A 36 -4.71 -7.83 -3.61
N LEU A 37 -3.55 -7.76 -4.30
CA LEU A 37 -2.74 -6.55 -4.39
C LEU A 37 -3.48 -5.42 -5.13
N LEU A 38 -4.21 -5.74 -6.20
CA LEU A 38 -5.09 -4.81 -6.93
C LEU A 38 -6.23 -4.29 -6.06
N ALA A 39 -6.88 -5.17 -5.30
CA ALA A 39 -7.95 -4.79 -4.40
C ALA A 39 -7.44 -3.93 -3.24
N LEU A 40 -6.23 -4.22 -2.73
CA LEU A 40 -5.55 -3.36 -1.76
C LEU A 40 -5.30 -1.97 -2.34
N ARG A 41 -4.76 -1.86 -3.57
CA ARG A 41 -4.58 -0.58 -4.24
C ARG A 41 -5.88 0.22 -4.33
N HIS A 42 -6.96 -0.42 -4.78
CA HIS A 42 -8.26 0.26 -4.88
C HIS A 42 -8.71 0.78 -3.51
N LYS A 43 -8.62 -0.06 -2.46
CA LYS A 43 -9.02 0.31 -1.10
C LYS A 43 -8.20 1.47 -0.55
N LEU A 44 -6.87 1.46 -0.74
CA LEU A 44 -6.01 2.53 -0.27
C LEU A 44 -6.23 3.85 -0.99
N MET A 45 -6.53 3.80 -2.30
CA MET A 45 -6.78 5.01 -3.10
C MET A 45 -8.18 5.59 -2.86
N SER A 46 -9.11 4.82 -2.28
CA SER A 46 -10.43 5.33 -1.86
C SER A 46 -10.41 6.01 -0.49
N ILE A 47 -9.30 5.94 0.24
CA ILE A 47 -9.15 6.61 1.53
C ILE A 47 -9.07 8.11 1.28
N ASN A 48 -10.03 8.86 1.82
CA ASN A 48 -9.93 10.31 1.85
C ASN A 48 -9.07 10.73 3.04
N ILE A 49 -7.78 11.00 2.78
CA ILE A 49 -6.85 11.39 3.84
C ILE A 49 -7.23 12.73 4.48
N GLU A 50 -8.01 13.58 3.79
CA GLU A 50 -8.47 14.86 4.33
C GLU A 50 -9.36 14.65 5.57
N ASP A 51 -10.13 13.56 5.61
CA ASP A 51 -10.99 13.20 6.74
C ASP A 51 -10.18 12.94 8.04
N HIS A 52 -8.87 12.62 7.93
CA HIS A 52 -7.99 12.44 9.09
C HIS A 52 -7.61 13.76 9.78
N PHE A 53 -7.83 14.90 9.12
CA PHE A 53 -7.52 16.23 9.64
C PHE A 53 -8.77 16.97 10.11
N ASP A 54 -9.97 16.42 9.84
CA ASP A 54 -11.22 16.94 10.35
C ASP A 54 -11.48 16.38 11.76
N SER A 55 -11.43 17.28 12.76
CA SER A 55 -11.65 16.96 14.17
C SER A 55 -13.04 16.39 14.46
N ASP A 56 -14.03 16.66 13.60
CA ASP A 56 -15.41 16.18 13.78
C ASP A 56 -15.63 14.79 13.18
N LEU A 57 -14.74 14.32 12.28
CA LEU A 57 -14.86 13.02 11.58
C LEU A 57 -13.86 11.97 12.08
N ASN A 58 -12.60 12.34 12.34
CA ASN A 58 -11.58 11.40 12.81
C ASN A 58 -10.53 12.09 13.70
N ALA A 59 -10.93 12.44 14.93
CA ALA A 59 -10.09 13.16 15.91
C ALA A 59 -8.75 12.49 16.27
N HIS A 60 -8.53 11.22 15.91
CA HIS A 60 -7.31 10.47 16.22
C HIS A 60 -6.49 10.07 14.99
N GLY A 61 -6.98 10.33 13.77
CA GLY A 61 -6.24 10.05 12.52
C GLY A 61 -5.89 8.58 12.31
N PHE A 62 -6.73 7.67 12.79
CA PHE A 62 -6.55 6.22 12.62
C PHE A 62 -7.53 5.66 11.59
N GLU A 63 -7.08 4.66 10.84
CA GLU A 63 -7.93 3.92 9.92
C GLU A 63 -7.78 2.42 10.06
N VAL A 64 -8.89 1.72 9.88
CA VAL A 64 -8.95 0.26 9.93
C VAL A 64 -8.85 -0.33 8.52
N LEU A 65 -7.67 -0.84 8.18
CA LEU A 65 -7.41 -1.52 6.92
C LEU A 65 -7.60 -3.03 7.06
N MET A 66 -8.77 -3.52 6.65
CA MET A 66 -9.00 -4.96 6.44
C MET A 66 -8.49 -5.40 5.06
N LEU A 67 -7.61 -6.41 5.01
CA LEU A 67 -7.15 -7.02 3.77
C LEU A 67 -8.21 -7.95 3.15
N CYS A 68 -8.16 -8.13 1.83
CA CYS A 68 -9.16 -8.89 1.08
C CYS A 68 -9.20 -10.39 1.40
N ASN A 69 -8.21 -10.92 2.12
CA ASN A 69 -8.26 -12.27 2.63
C ASN A 69 -9.19 -12.42 3.86
N LYS A 70 -9.76 -11.33 4.41
CA LYS A 70 -10.57 -11.28 5.64
C LYS A 70 -9.87 -11.83 6.89
N GLU A 71 -8.59 -12.12 6.81
CA GLU A 71 -7.80 -12.71 7.91
C GLU A 71 -6.91 -11.68 8.60
N HIS A 72 -6.68 -10.51 7.97
CA HIS A 72 -5.79 -9.49 8.50
C HIS A 72 -6.49 -8.15 8.57
N LEU A 73 -6.42 -7.56 9.76
CA LEU A 73 -6.91 -6.24 10.10
C LEU A 73 -5.74 -5.45 10.66
N PHE A 74 -5.49 -4.29 10.09
CA PHE A 74 -4.48 -3.35 10.55
C PHE A 74 -5.17 -2.07 11.01
N VAL A 75 -4.69 -1.50 12.10
CA VAL A 75 -5.04 -0.15 12.53
C VAL A 75 -3.83 0.70 12.21
N LEU A 76 -3.98 1.63 11.27
CA LEU A 76 -2.89 2.43 10.75
C LEU A 76 -3.14 3.91 11.08
N ASN A 77 -2.10 4.63 11.44
CA ASN A 77 -2.17 6.08 11.54
C ASN A 77 -2.03 6.76 10.16
N THR A 78 -2.27 8.05 10.09
CA THR A 78 -2.16 8.86 8.86
C THR A 78 -0.81 8.67 8.13
N LEU A 79 0.32 8.65 8.84
CA LEU A 79 1.65 8.51 8.23
C LEU A 79 1.86 7.10 7.65
N GLU A 80 1.39 6.09 8.36
CA GLU A 80 1.43 4.69 7.91
C GLU A 80 0.56 4.49 6.66
N ILE A 81 -0.61 5.14 6.59
CA ILE A 81 -1.47 5.07 5.40
C ILE A 81 -0.80 5.74 4.21
N LEU A 82 -0.22 6.94 4.40
CA LEU A 82 0.51 7.66 3.36
C LEU A 82 1.71 6.86 2.83
N ASP A 83 2.49 6.26 3.73
CA ASP A 83 3.63 5.42 3.35
C ASP A 83 3.18 4.16 2.62
N LEU A 84 2.05 3.55 3.02
CA LEU A 84 1.48 2.39 2.35
C LEU A 84 0.91 2.73 0.96
N GLN A 85 0.23 3.88 0.81
CA GLN A 85 -0.20 4.40 -0.49
C GLN A 85 1.01 4.60 -1.41
N ARG A 86 2.09 5.19 -0.89
CA ARG A 86 3.35 5.37 -1.63
C ARG A 86 3.98 4.03 -2.02
N LEU A 87 4.05 3.08 -1.10
CA LEU A 87 4.57 1.73 -1.35
C LEU A 87 3.82 1.09 -2.52
N VAL A 88 2.48 1.06 -2.43
CA VAL A 88 1.63 0.40 -3.43
C VAL A 88 1.74 1.13 -4.77
N TYR A 89 1.66 2.45 -4.81
CA TYR A 89 1.81 3.20 -6.06
C TYR A 89 3.13 2.88 -6.78
N ASN A 90 4.27 3.04 -6.10
CA ASN A 90 5.58 2.82 -6.71
C ASN A 90 5.84 1.34 -7.04
N SER A 91 5.25 0.43 -6.28
CA SER A 91 5.27 -0.99 -6.60
C SER A 91 4.58 -1.29 -7.93
N PHE A 92 3.40 -0.71 -8.17
CA PHE A 92 2.69 -0.90 -9.43
C PHE A 92 3.44 -0.30 -10.62
N VAL A 93 4.12 0.84 -10.42
CA VAL A 93 5.01 1.41 -11.45
C VAL A 93 6.19 0.47 -11.72
N SER A 94 6.84 -0.05 -10.68
CA SER A 94 7.98 -0.97 -10.79
C SER A 94 7.61 -2.30 -11.45
N LEU A 95 6.37 -2.75 -11.28
CA LEU A 95 5.81 -3.93 -11.94
C LEU A 95 5.35 -3.67 -13.39
N GLY A 96 5.41 -2.42 -13.87
CA GLY A 96 4.92 -2.05 -15.20
C GLY A 96 3.38 -2.06 -15.33
N LEU A 97 2.66 -1.99 -14.21
CA LEU A 97 1.19 -2.05 -14.13
C LEU A 97 0.54 -0.66 -13.97
N ALA A 98 1.35 0.38 -13.78
CA ALA A 98 0.91 1.77 -13.73
C ALA A 98 1.94 2.67 -14.41
N VAL A 99 1.48 3.80 -14.94
CA VAL A 99 2.37 4.85 -15.44
C VAL A 99 2.76 5.72 -14.25
N GLY A 100 4.07 5.78 -13.96
CA GLY A 100 4.59 6.76 -13.01
C GLY A 100 4.33 8.16 -13.57
N ALA A 101 3.94 9.10 -12.71
CA ALA A 101 3.95 10.50 -13.11
C ALA A 101 5.40 10.84 -13.50
N MET A 102 5.67 10.97 -14.81
CA MET A 102 6.89 11.61 -15.28
C MET A 102 6.84 13.02 -14.70
N GLU A 103 7.72 13.34 -13.74
CA GLU A 103 8.13 14.72 -13.59
C GLU A 103 8.73 15.11 -14.94
N THR A 104 7.93 15.79 -15.76
CA THR A 104 8.42 16.48 -16.93
C THR A 104 9.37 17.55 -16.40
N VAL A 105 10.65 17.22 -16.30
CA VAL A 105 11.72 18.20 -16.25
C VAL A 105 11.73 18.86 -17.63
N THR A 106 10.84 19.84 -17.81
CA THR A 106 10.96 20.83 -18.88
C THR A 106 12.18 21.67 -18.52
N SER A 107 13.29 21.37 -19.22
CA SER A 107 14.45 22.26 -19.34
C SER A 107 14.10 23.53 -20.09
#